data_AF-T0MGV1-F1
#
_entry.id   AF-T0MGV1-F1
#
_cell.length_a   1.000
_cell.length_b   1.000
_cell.length_c   1.000
_cell.angle_alpha   90.00
_cell.angle_beta   90.00
_cell.angle_gamma   90.00
#
_symmetry.space_group_name_H-M   'P 1'
#
loop_
_entity.id
_entity.type
_entity.pdbx_description
1 polymer ?
#
loop_
_entity_poly.entity_id
_entity_poly.type
_entity_poly.pdbx_seq_one_letter_code
_entity_poly.pdbx_strand_id
1 'polypeptide(L)'
;MIFVRNKIDISFKTKNNPNIECGIGVQFYVLVYGDITALLNNTVHKICFPVPVHFPSFILTIKGDLTCNFEELFIFKKIEDKNKFILFLKKNLKTEDFKNAKLLPEFYIKKTK
;
A
#
# COMPACT_ATOMS: atom_id res chain seq x y z
N MET A 1 -6.13 2.18 -15.45
CA MET A 1 -6.60 1.69 -14.15
C MET A 1 -7.85 2.48 -13.82
N ILE A 2 -8.98 1.82 -13.62
CA ILE A 2 -10.25 2.51 -13.35
C ILE A 2 -10.51 2.39 -11.86
N PHE A 3 -10.65 3.54 -11.20
CA PHE A 3 -11.07 3.62 -9.80
C PHE A 3 -12.53 4.04 -9.78
N VAL A 4 -13.38 3.21 -9.18
CA VAL A 4 -14.77 3.56 -8.94
C VAL A 4 -14.92 3.78 -7.44
N ARG A 5 -15.15 5.06 -7.08
CA ARG A 5 -15.43 5.63 -5.74
C ARG A 5 -14.29 6.14 -4.85
N ASN A 6 -13.08 5.56 -4.84
CA ASN A 6 -11.98 6.10 -4.00
C ASN A 6 -10.88 6.74 -4.85
N LYS A 7 -10.66 8.05 -4.64
CA LYS A 7 -9.53 8.79 -5.23
C LYS A 7 -8.25 8.33 -4.56
N ILE A 8 -7.44 7.59 -5.31
CA ILE A 8 -6.06 7.28 -4.92
C ILE A 8 -5.19 8.42 -5.41
N ASP A 9 -4.62 9.16 -4.48
CA ASP A 9 -3.81 10.33 -4.80
C ASP A 9 -2.41 9.94 -5.27
N ILE A 10 -1.86 8.83 -4.75
CA ILE A 10 -0.58 8.26 -5.17
C ILE A 10 -0.63 6.73 -5.15
N SER A 11 0.16 6.10 -6.03
CA SER A 11 0.38 4.65 -6.05
C SER A 11 1.88 4.34 -6.05
N PHE A 12 2.27 3.30 -5.32
CA PHE A 12 3.65 2.86 -5.14
C PHE A 12 3.68 1.36 -4.85
N LYS A 13 4.86 0.76 -4.72
CA LYS A 13 4.98 -0.69 -4.49
C LYS A 13 5.97 -1.03 -3.40
N THR A 14 5.84 -2.18 -2.77
CA THR A 14 6.89 -2.71 -1.88
C THR A 14 8.12 -3.11 -2.68
N LYS A 15 9.31 -2.89 -2.10
CA LYS A 15 10.60 -3.20 -2.72
C LYS A 15 10.94 -4.68 -2.71
N ASN A 16 10.54 -5.37 -1.63
CA ASN A 16 10.78 -6.80 -1.44
C ASN A 16 9.57 -7.63 -1.85
N ASN A 17 9.80 -8.91 -2.15
CA ASN A 17 8.70 -9.82 -2.45
C ASN A 17 7.80 -10.02 -1.23
N PRO A 18 6.45 -10.04 -1.41
CA PRO A 18 5.74 -9.87 -2.67
C PRO A 18 5.74 -8.40 -3.06
N ASN A 19 5.83 -8.13 -4.35
CA ASN A 19 5.77 -6.78 -4.93
C ASN A 19 4.30 -6.26 -4.88
N ILE A 20 3.85 -5.95 -3.67
CA ILE A 20 2.50 -5.51 -3.34
C ILE A 20 2.35 -4.07 -3.81
N GLU A 21 1.33 -3.81 -4.64
CA GLU A 21 0.95 -2.45 -5.00
C GLU A 21 0.16 -1.81 -3.86
N CYS A 22 0.54 -0.58 -3.51
CA CYS A 22 -0.06 0.20 -2.44
C CYS A 22 -0.50 1.56 -2.99
N GLY A 23 -1.42 2.20 -2.28
CA GLY A 23 -1.86 3.54 -2.59
C GLY A 23 -2.17 4.34 -1.33
N ILE A 24 -2.10 5.66 -1.46
CA ILE A 24 -2.58 6.57 -0.43
C ILE A 24 -3.65 7.48 -1.03
N GLY A 25 -4.73 7.64 -0.28
CA GLY A 25 -5.74 8.68 -0.46
C GLY A 25 -6.10 9.22 0.92
N VAL A 26 -7.38 9.13 1.29
CA VAL A 26 -7.85 9.43 2.66
C VAL A 26 -7.15 8.55 3.72
N GLN A 27 -6.76 7.34 3.34
CA GLN A 27 -6.05 6.38 4.19
C GLN A 27 -5.08 5.56 3.35
N PHE A 28 -4.37 4.62 3.99
CA PHE A 28 -3.50 3.67 3.31
C PHE A 28 -4.32 2.52 2.71
N TYR A 29 -3.99 2.17 1.46
CA TYR A 29 -4.63 1.11 0.71
C TYR A 29 -3.62 0.11 0.18
N VAL A 30 -4.00 -1.16 0.15
CA VAL A 30 -3.39 -2.18 -0.71
C VAL A 30 -4.24 -2.29 -1.98
N LEU A 31 -3.58 -2.33 -3.13
CA LEU A 31 -4.20 -2.36 -4.45
C LEU A 31 -4.26 -3.80 -4.95
N VAL A 32 -5.46 -4.38 -4.95
CA VAL A 32 -5.69 -5.75 -5.39
C VAL A 32 -6.25 -5.75 -6.80
N TYR A 33 -5.53 -6.35 -7.74
CA TYR A 33 -5.98 -6.47 -9.12
C TYR A 33 -6.65 -7.83 -9.32
N GLY A 34 -7.83 -7.82 -9.91
CA GLY A 34 -8.47 -9.05 -10.38
C GLY A 34 -8.01 -9.41 -11.80
N ASP A 35 -8.38 -10.61 -12.24
CA ASP A 35 -8.16 -11.07 -13.63
C ASP A 35 -9.13 -10.43 -14.64
N ILE A 36 -10.03 -9.58 -14.14
CA ILE A 36 -11.05 -8.91 -14.94
C ILE A 36 -10.48 -7.59 -15.47
N THR A 37 -10.77 -7.32 -16.74
CA THR A 37 -10.51 -6.03 -17.37
C THR A 37 -11.81 -5.33 -17.71
N ALA A 38 -11.77 -4.01 -17.78
CA ALA A 38 -12.88 -3.16 -18.19
C ALA A 38 -12.46 -2.30 -19.37
N LEU A 39 -13.38 -2.11 -20.30
CA LEU A 39 -13.22 -1.18 -21.42
C LEU A 39 -13.72 0.20 -20.98
N LEU A 40 -12.85 1.22 -21.04
CA LEU A 40 -13.21 2.62 -20.81
C LEU A 40 -12.53 3.46 -21.88
N ASN A 41 -13.29 4.35 -22.53
CA ASN A 41 -12.77 5.23 -23.59
C ASN A 41 -11.96 4.46 -24.66
N ASN A 42 -12.51 3.34 -25.14
CA ASN A 42 -11.89 2.41 -26.10
C ASN A 42 -10.53 1.82 -25.69
N THR A 43 -10.16 1.93 -24.41
CA THR A 43 -8.93 1.36 -23.87
C THR A 43 -9.24 0.30 -22.84
N VAL A 44 -8.57 -0.85 -22.93
CA VAL A 44 -8.71 -1.93 -21.96
C VAL A 44 -7.88 -1.60 -20.72
N HIS A 45 -8.51 -1.66 -19.56
CA HIS A 45 -7.87 -1.40 -18.27
C HIS A 45 -8.06 -2.56 -17.31
N LYS A 46 -7.03 -2.85 -16.51
CA LYS A 46 -7.18 -3.73 -15.35
C LYS A 46 -8.07 -3.07 -14.29
N ILE A 47 -8.95 -3.88 -13.71
CA ILE A 47 -9.76 -3.48 -12.57
C ILE A 47 -8.92 -3.67 -11.30
N CYS A 48 -8.95 -2.65 -10.44
CA CYS A 48 -8.23 -2.62 -9.17
C CYS A 48 -9.20 -2.30 -8.05
N PHE A 49 -9.09 -3.05 -6.95
CA PHE A 49 -9.84 -2.85 -5.73
C PHE A 49 -8.90 -2.26 -4.66
N PRO A 50 -9.10 -0.98 -4.28
CA PRO A 50 -8.37 -0.40 -3.17
C PRO A 50 -8.92 -0.92 -1.85
N VAL A 51 -8.16 -1.78 -1.18
CA VAL A 51 -8.51 -2.34 0.12
C VAL A 51 -7.87 -1.49 1.21
N PRO A 52 -8.65 -0.83 2.09
CA PRO A 52 -8.12 -0.14 3.25
C PRO A 52 -7.32 -1.10 4.14
N VAL A 53 -6.12 -0.71 4.53
CA VAL A 53 -5.32 -1.51 5.46
C VAL A 53 -4.71 -0.62 6.54
N HIS A 54 -4.67 -1.12 7.77
CA HIS A 54 -3.97 -0.45 8.85
C HIS A 54 -2.45 -0.48 8.61
N PHE A 55 -1.86 0.68 8.33
CA PHE A 55 -0.47 0.80 7.87
C PHE A 55 0.55 0.14 8.82
N PRO A 56 0.55 0.37 10.15
CA PRO A 56 1.47 -0.32 11.05
C PRO A 56 1.34 -1.84 11.00
N SER A 57 0.13 -2.37 10.92
CA SER A 57 -0.11 -3.82 10.79
C SER A 57 0.44 -4.39 9.49
N PHE A 58 0.28 -3.64 8.40
CA PHE A 58 0.88 -4.00 7.12
C PHE A 58 2.42 -4.04 7.21
N ILE A 59 3.05 -3.00 7.76
CA ILE A 59 4.52 -2.96 7.93
C ILE A 59 5.02 -4.11 8.81
N LEU A 60 4.39 -4.32 9.97
CA LEU A 60 4.73 -5.41 10.88
C LEU A 60 4.68 -6.76 10.17
N THR A 61 3.69 -6.96 9.29
CA THR A 61 3.51 -8.20 8.56
C THR A 61 4.57 -8.42 7.48
N ILE A 62 4.86 -7.41 6.66
CA ILE A 62 5.79 -7.57 5.54
C ILE A 62 7.27 -7.54 5.98
N LYS A 63 7.57 -6.83 7.07
CA LYS A 63 8.96 -6.63 7.54
C LYS A 63 9.29 -7.48 8.76
N GLY A 64 8.33 -7.73 9.64
CA GLY A 64 8.51 -8.39 10.93
C GLY A 64 8.83 -7.45 12.09
N ASP A 65 9.05 -6.16 11.82
CA ASP A 65 9.30 -5.12 12.82
C ASP A 65 8.75 -3.75 12.39
N LEU A 66 8.54 -2.86 13.38
CA LEU A 66 8.04 -1.50 13.19
C LEU A 66 9.14 -0.43 13.24
N THR A 67 10.39 -0.83 13.46
CA THR A 67 11.53 0.06 13.70
C THR A 67 12.21 0.56 12.43
N CYS A 68 11.70 0.15 11.27
CA CYS A 68 12.34 0.39 9.99
C CYS A 68 12.08 1.79 9.40
N ASN A 69 13.01 2.23 8.56
CA ASN A 69 12.78 3.37 7.67
C ASN A 69 11.77 2.95 6.59
N PHE A 70 10.53 3.38 6.73
CA PHE A 70 9.47 2.99 5.80
C PHE A 70 9.77 3.39 4.35
N GLU A 71 10.55 4.46 4.13
CA GLU A 71 10.94 4.89 2.79
C GLU A 71 11.75 3.85 2.03
N GLU A 72 12.52 3.01 2.73
CA GLU A 72 13.35 1.96 2.13
C GLU A 72 12.54 0.72 1.75
N LEU A 73 11.33 0.59 2.30
CA LEU A 73 10.43 -0.52 2.02
C LEU A 73 9.66 -0.34 0.72
N PHE A 74 9.62 0.87 0.16
CA PHE A 74 8.77 1.19 -0.98
C PHE A 74 9.56 1.73 -2.18
N ILE A 75 9.05 1.44 -3.37
CA ILE A 75 9.50 1.98 -4.63
C ILE A 75 8.44 2.98 -5.12
N PHE A 76 8.85 4.23 -5.26
CA PHE A 76 8.04 5.32 -5.81
C PHE A 76 8.48 5.60 -7.25
N LYS A 77 7.50 5.87 -8.13
CA LYS A 77 7.80 6.24 -9.52
C LYS A 77 8.35 7.66 -9.65
N LYS A 78 7.95 8.54 -8.73
CA LYS A 78 8.29 9.97 -8.73
C LYS A 78 8.68 10.42 -7.32
N ILE A 79 9.58 11.41 -7.25
CA ILE A 79 10.00 12.00 -5.98
C ILE A 79 8.84 12.72 -5.27
N GLU A 80 7.91 13.31 -6.04
CA GLU A 80 6.72 13.97 -5.49
C GLU A 80 5.80 12.98 -4.77
N ASP A 81 5.69 11.75 -5.28
CA ASP A 81 4.86 10.70 -4.67
C ASP A 81 5.49 10.24 -3.35
N LYS A 82 6.81 10.13 -3.31
CA LYS A 82 7.56 9.88 -2.07
C LYS A 82 7.30 10.98 -1.03
N ASN A 83 7.37 12.25 -1.44
CA ASN A 83 7.12 13.37 -0.53
C ASN A 83 5.68 13.37 0.02
N LYS A 84 4.69 13.08 -0.83
CA LYS A 84 3.29 12.91 -0.40
C LYS A 84 3.11 11.76 0.58
N PHE A 85 3.79 10.63 0.36
CA PHE A 85 3.80 9.51 1.28
C PHE A 85 4.35 9.91 2.66
N ILE A 86 5.50 10.59 2.70
CA ILE A 86 6.10 11.05 3.97
C ILE A 86 5.15 12.00 4.71
N LEU A 87 4.51 12.93 3.98
CA LEU A 87 3.52 13.84 4.56
C LEU A 87 2.30 13.09 5.12
N PHE A 88 1.82 12.05 4.42
CA PHE A 88 0.75 11.21 4.92
C PHE A 88 1.12 10.54 6.24
N LEU A 89 2.32 9.94 6.32
CA LEU A 89 2.79 9.29 7.55
C LEU A 89 2.84 10.29 8.71
N LYS A 90 3.45 11.47 8.49
CA LYS A 90 3.57 12.51 9.52
C LYS A 90 2.23 13.04 10.03
N LYS A 91 1.21 13.09 9.16
CA LYS A 91 -0.12 13.62 9.51
C LYS A 91 -1.03 12.59 10.16
N ASN A 92 -0.95 11.33 9.73
CA ASN A 92 -1.97 10.33 10.04
C ASN A 92 -1.49 9.21 10.98
N LEU A 93 -0.18 9.05 11.20
CA LEU A 93 0.33 8.05 12.13
C LEU A 93 0.71 8.69 13.46
N LYS A 94 0.07 8.23 14.51
CA LYS A 94 0.41 8.52 15.90
C LYS A 94 1.11 7.31 16.51
N THR A 95 1.87 7.53 17.58
CA THR A 95 2.57 6.47 18.32
C THR A 95 1.61 5.37 18.81
N GLU A 96 0.34 5.71 19.07
CA GLU A 96 -0.70 4.77 19.49
C GLU A 96 -1.10 3.77 18.41
N ASP A 97 -1.03 4.15 17.12
CA ASP A 97 -1.37 3.27 16.00
C ASP A 97 -0.40 2.08 15.92
N PHE A 98 0.86 2.28 16.34
CA PHE A 98 1.87 1.23 16.41
C PHE A 98 1.63 0.23 17.55
N LYS A 99 0.99 0.64 18.65
CA LYS A 99 0.66 -0.26 19.77
C LYS A 99 -0.41 -1.29 19.42
N ASN A 100 -1.30 -0.93 18.51
CA ASN A 100 -2.42 -1.77 18.06
C ASN A 100 -2.07 -2.60 16.80
N ALA A 101 -0.81 -2.60 16.37
CA ALA A 101 -0.39 -3.34 15.20
C ALA A 101 -0.54 -4.85 15.42
N LYS A 102 -1.15 -5.55 14.45
CA LYS A 102 -1.30 -7.00 14.45
C LYS A 102 -0.77 -7.57 13.13
N LEU A 103 -0.33 -8.82 13.16
CA LEU A 103 0.00 -9.54 11.93
C LEU A 103 -1.27 -9.74 11.10
N LEU A 104 -1.16 -9.49 9.80
CA LEU A 104 -2.21 -9.69 8.81
C LEU A 104 -1.91 -10.99 8.07
N PRO A 105 -2.60 -12.10 8.36
CA PRO A 105 -2.30 -13.41 7.76
C PRO A 105 -2.28 -13.38 6.23
N GLU A 106 -3.08 -12.49 5.62
CA GLU A 106 -3.26 -12.33 4.19
C GLU A 106 -2.00 -11.80 3.48
N PHE A 107 -1.10 -11.14 4.21
CA PHE A 107 0.18 -10.64 3.69
C PHE A 107 1.38 -11.39 4.26
N TYR A 108 1.15 -12.45 5.04
CA TYR A 108 2.22 -13.19 5.69
C TYR A 108 2.99 -14.02 4.67
N ILE A 109 4.22 -13.61 4.38
CA ILE A 109 5.14 -14.38 3.55
C ILE A 109 5.79 -15.43 4.43
N LYS A 110 5.51 -16.70 4.18
CA LYS A 110 6.31 -17.78 4.77
C LYS A 110 7.74 -17.62 4.26
N LYS A 111 8.68 -17.27 5.14
CA LYS A 111 10.12 -17.40 4.84
C LYS A 111 10.40 -18.90 4.72
N THR A 112 10.35 -19.45 3.51
CA THR A 112 10.96 -20.75 3.23
C THR A 112 12.46 -20.59 3.41
N LYS A 113 12.99 -21.23 4.46
CA LYS A 113 14.42 -21.37 4.72
C LYS A 113 15.05 -22.26 3.67
#